data_AF-A0AAV0B0T9-F1
#
_entry.id   AF-A0AAV0B0T9-F1
#
_cell.length_a   1.000
_cell.length_b   1.000
_cell.length_c   1.000
_cell.angle_alpha   90.00
_cell.angle_beta   90.00
_cell.angle_gamma   90.00
#
_symmetry.space_group_name_H-M   'P 1'
#
loop_
_entity.id
_entity.type
_entity.pdbx_description
1 polymer ?
#
loop_
_entity_poly.entity_id
_entity_poly.type
_entity_poly.pdbx_seq_one_letter_code
_entity_poly.pdbx_strand_id
1 'polypeptide(L)'
;MTETKCQNYGIFGGAITVDLPSGMIDASNLRQVPDQQEVFLSPNSDLSIIIEQTFFKSLFINNQKNYLRFHFESLSHDNSASSSTITNITLPPDATFFSTNSITKNTPFPILLEGQQVVSKFNQPDSEADQVNIWMSLWRLNGIGNGGVGTDLVMTINLPCPDGTSSVKIQQSIKNASDLFHSAAMSLRIVDWGLFA
;
A
#
# COMPACT_ATOMS: atom_id res chain seq x y z
N MET A 1 -11.65 7.89 -23.56
CA MET A 1 -10.93 7.32 -22.40
C MET A 1 -9.47 7.32 -22.79
N THR A 2 -8.67 8.21 -22.23
CA THR A 2 -7.22 8.17 -22.43
C THR A 2 -6.69 7.02 -21.58
N GLU A 3 -6.09 6.01 -22.20
CA GLU A 3 -5.34 4.98 -21.47
C GLU A 3 -4.30 5.68 -20.58
N THR A 4 -4.38 5.43 -19.27
CA THR A 4 -3.32 5.87 -18.36
C THR A 4 -2.07 5.08 -18.72
N LYS A 5 -1.11 5.75 -19.37
CA LYS A 5 0.17 5.15 -19.69
C LYS A 5 0.89 4.80 -18.40
N CYS A 6 1.17 3.52 -18.17
CA CYS A 6 2.00 3.06 -17.06
C CYS A 6 3.49 3.04 -17.45
N GLN A 7 4.36 3.13 -16.46
CA GLN A 7 5.79 2.90 -16.60
C GLN A 7 6.29 2.03 -15.44
N ASN A 8 7.35 1.27 -15.69
CA ASN A 8 8.00 0.46 -14.66
C ASN A 8 8.97 1.34 -13.85
N TYR A 9 8.76 1.40 -12.54
CA TYR A 9 9.62 2.14 -11.61
C TYR A 9 10.51 1.14 -10.87
N GLY A 10 11.82 1.40 -10.85
CA GLY A 10 12.75 0.77 -9.92
C GLY A 10 12.75 1.54 -8.61
N ILE A 11 12.39 0.88 -7.51
CA ILE A 11 12.31 1.44 -6.16
C ILE A 11 13.35 0.74 -5.26
N PHE A 12 13.73 1.36 -4.15
CA PHE A 12 14.81 0.89 -3.26
C PHE A 12 16.11 0.62 -4.05
N GLY A 13 16.54 1.62 -4.82
CA GLY A 13 17.74 1.49 -5.68
C GLY A 13 17.58 0.49 -6.83
N GLY A 14 16.35 0.13 -7.20
CA GLY A 14 16.05 -0.83 -8.28
C GLY A 14 15.98 -2.29 -7.84
N ALA A 15 16.10 -2.56 -6.53
CA ALA A 15 15.95 -3.90 -5.99
C ALA A 15 14.51 -4.43 -6.11
N ILE A 16 13.53 -3.54 -6.17
CA ILE A 16 12.13 -3.86 -6.44
C ILE A 16 11.66 -3.05 -7.65
N THR A 17 10.81 -3.65 -8.48
CA THR A 17 10.16 -2.96 -9.60
C THR A 17 8.64 -3.00 -9.46
N VAL A 18 7.95 -1.95 -9.87
CA VAL A 18 6.48 -1.86 -9.87
C VAL A 18 5.99 -1.00 -11.03
N ASP A 19 4.88 -1.39 -11.66
CA ASP A 19 4.24 -0.59 -12.69
C ASP A 19 3.27 0.41 -12.05
N LEU A 20 3.54 1.71 -12.24
CA LEU A 20 2.70 2.81 -11.76
C LEU A 20 2.38 3.77 -12.93
N PRO A 21 1.44 4.73 -12.79
CA PRO A 21 1.17 5.71 -13.82
C PRO A 21 2.44 6.48 -14.19
N SER A 22 2.58 6.83 -15.46
CA SER A 22 3.68 7.68 -15.90
C SER A 22 3.55 9.10 -15.33
N GLY A 23 4.69 9.70 -14.99
CA GLY A 23 4.74 11.06 -14.46
C GLY A 23 4.40 11.20 -12.97
N MET A 24 4.43 10.12 -12.19
CA MET A 24 4.36 10.22 -10.73
C MET A 24 5.59 10.98 -10.21
N ILE A 25 5.37 11.86 -9.23
CA ILE A 25 6.42 12.63 -8.60
C ILE A 25 6.94 11.83 -7.41
N ASP A 26 8.22 11.47 -7.41
CA ASP A 26 8.87 10.94 -6.23
C ASP A 26 9.10 12.06 -5.21
N ALA A 27 8.49 11.90 -4.03
CA ALA A 27 8.53 12.86 -2.95
C ALA A 27 9.93 13.05 -2.35
N SER A 28 10.85 12.10 -2.54
CA SER A 28 12.25 12.22 -2.10
C SER A 28 12.97 13.40 -2.75
N ASN A 29 12.53 13.81 -3.96
CA ASN A 29 13.03 14.98 -4.67
C ASN A 29 12.57 16.31 -4.03
N LEU A 30 11.53 16.28 -3.20
CA LEU A 30 10.92 17.45 -2.57
C LEU A 30 11.30 17.56 -1.09
N ARG A 31 11.38 16.41 -0.41
CA ARG A 31 11.65 16.30 1.03
C ARG A 31 12.33 14.98 1.34
N GLN A 32 13.01 14.93 2.49
CA GLN A 32 13.54 13.66 2.98
C GLN A 32 12.39 12.69 3.29
N VAL A 33 12.52 11.47 2.78
CA VAL A 33 11.65 10.32 3.06
C VAL A 33 12.53 9.28 3.79
N PRO A 34 12.01 8.53 4.77
CA PRO A 34 12.76 7.46 5.42
C PRO A 34 13.30 6.45 4.40
N ASP A 35 14.51 5.91 4.61
CA ASP A 35 15.16 4.98 3.67
C ASP A 35 14.35 3.70 3.40
N GLN A 36 13.48 3.32 4.34
CA GLN A 36 12.60 2.17 4.24
C GLN A 36 11.29 2.46 3.49
N GLN A 37 11.10 3.70 3.01
CA GLN A 37 9.89 4.16 2.35
C GLN A 37 10.17 4.79 1.00
N GLU A 38 9.23 4.57 0.08
CA GLU A 38 9.19 5.16 -1.25
C GLU A 38 7.82 5.81 -1.41
N VAL A 39 7.79 7.10 -1.75
CA VAL A 39 6.55 7.89 -1.74
C VAL A 39 6.36 8.58 -3.09
N PHE A 40 5.29 8.21 -3.78
CA PHE A 40 4.91 8.77 -5.07
C PHE A 40 3.63 9.59 -4.96
N LEU A 41 3.64 10.77 -5.58
CA LEU A 41 2.51 11.70 -5.61
C LEU A 41 2.00 11.84 -7.05
N SER A 42 0.68 11.83 -7.20
CA SER A 42 0.06 12.16 -8.48
C SER A 42 0.21 13.66 -8.75
N PRO A 43 0.65 14.08 -9.96
CA PRO A 43 0.74 15.50 -10.29
C PRO A 43 -0.63 16.15 -10.53
N ASN A 44 -1.67 15.34 -10.77
CA ASN A 44 -2.98 15.79 -11.25
C ASN A 44 -4.13 15.45 -10.28
N SER A 45 -3.83 14.87 -9.13
CA SER A 45 -4.83 14.52 -8.10
C SER A 45 -4.17 14.40 -6.73
N ASP A 46 -4.98 14.33 -5.67
CA ASP A 46 -4.49 14.10 -4.30
C ASP A 46 -4.13 12.63 -4.01
N LEU A 47 -3.98 11.81 -5.05
CA LEU A 47 -3.60 10.41 -4.92
C LEU A 47 -2.12 10.31 -4.52
N SER A 48 -1.85 9.53 -3.48
CA SER A 48 -0.49 9.17 -3.07
C SER A 48 -0.31 7.66 -3.01
N ILE A 49 0.90 7.20 -3.30
CA ILE A 49 1.30 5.80 -3.20
C ILE A 49 2.52 5.76 -2.29
N ILE A 50 2.45 4.95 -1.25
CA ILE A 50 3.53 4.75 -0.29
C ILE A 50 3.88 3.28 -0.31
N ILE A 51 5.15 2.95 -0.47
CA ILE A 51 5.66 1.58 -0.38
C ILE A 51 6.68 1.56 0.75
N GLU A 52 6.49 0.68 1.73
CA GLU A 52 7.35 0.61 2.90
C GLU A 52 7.78 -0.82 3.23
N GLN A 53 9.02 -0.93 3.71
CA GLN A 53 9.54 -2.16 4.31
C GLN A 53 9.37 -2.08 5.82
N THR A 54 8.73 -3.08 6.41
CA THR A 54 8.52 -3.18 7.85
C THR A 54 8.83 -4.57 8.36
N PHE A 55 9.12 -4.68 9.64
CA PHE A 55 9.50 -5.96 10.23
C PHE A 55 8.28 -6.81 10.55
N PHE A 56 8.41 -8.12 10.32
CA PHE A 56 7.39 -9.08 10.70
C PHE A 56 7.09 -9.00 12.21
N LYS A 57 5.85 -8.64 12.56
CA LYS A 57 5.39 -8.65 13.96
C LYS A 57 4.76 -10.01 14.26
N SER A 58 5.48 -10.86 15.00
CA SER A 58 5.12 -12.28 15.24
C SER A 58 3.85 -12.52 16.07
N LEU A 59 3.08 -11.48 16.42
CA LEU A 59 1.94 -11.58 17.32
C LEU A 59 0.68 -12.16 16.68
N PHE A 60 0.63 -12.37 15.35
CA PHE A 60 -0.59 -12.82 14.67
C PHE A 60 -0.46 -14.12 13.86
N ILE A 61 0.50 -15.00 14.19
CA ILE A 61 0.87 -16.21 13.41
C ILE A 61 -0.34 -17.05 12.95
N ASN A 62 -1.44 -17.01 13.70
CA ASN A 62 -2.60 -17.86 13.50
C ASN A 62 -3.75 -17.25 12.67
N ASN A 63 -3.69 -15.98 12.24
CA ASN A 63 -4.76 -15.39 11.42
C ASN A 63 -4.26 -14.32 10.43
N GLN A 64 -4.12 -14.72 9.17
CA GLN A 64 -3.59 -13.90 8.08
C GLN A 64 -4.37 -12.59 7.87
N LYS A 65 -5.71 -12.62 8.02
CA LYS A 65 -6.55 -11.42 7.91
C LYS A 65 -6.28 -10.41 9.02
N ASN A 66 -5.78 -10.86 10.18
CA ASN A 66 -5.53 -9.98 11.31
C ASN A 66 -4.28 -9.10 11.13
N TYR A 67 -3.35 -9.49 10.25
CA TYR A 67 -2.15 -8.68 10.01
C TYR A 67 -2.43 -7.44 9.17
N LEU A 68 -3.09 -7.61 8.02
CA LEU A 68 -3.41 -6.47 7.18
C LEU A 68 -4.38 -5.52 7.88
N ARG A 69 -5.29 -6.08 8.70
CA ARG A 69 -6.09 -5.32 9.67
C ARG A 69 -5.22 -4.55 10.67
N PHE A 70 -4.22 -5.18 11.26
CA PHE A 70 -3.32 -4.50 12.20
C PHE A 70 -2.56 -3.34 11.55
N HIS A 71 -2.05 -3.50 10.32
CA HIS A 71 -1.40 -2.40 9.60
C HIS A 71 -2.39 -1.27 9.28
N PHE A 72 -3.60 -1.62 8.85
CA PHE A 72 -4.67 -0.65 8.59
C PHE A 72 -5.12 0.09 9.87
N GLU A 73 -5.25 -0.62 10.97
CA GLU A 73 -5.59 -0.04 12.28
C GLU A 73 -4.45 0.85 12.81
N SER A 74 -3.19 0.43 12.65
CA SER A 74 -2.03 1.24 13.01
C SER A 74 -2.00 2.54 12.22
N LEU A 75 -2.21 2.47 10.90
CA LEU A 75 -2.33 3.65 10.04
C LEU A 75 -3.47 4.58 10.49
N SER A 76 -4.60 4.01 10.93
CA SER A 76 -5.72 4.80 11.46
C SER A 76 -5.41 5.47 12.80
N HIS A 77 -4.64 4.82 13.67
CA HIS A 77 -4.20 5.39 14.92
C HIS A 77 -3.22 6.54 14.68
N ASP A 78 -2.22 6.34 13.83
CA ASP A 78 -1.22 7.35 13.49
C ASP A 78 -1.86 8.59 12.83
N ASN A 79 -2.90 8.37 12.01
CA ASN A 79 -3.67 9.44 11.39
C ASN A 79 -4.73 10.06 12.31
N SER A 80 -4.86 9.59 13.57
CA SER A 80 -5.93 10.03 14.48
C SER A 80 -7.33 9.98 13.86
N ALA A 81 -7.60 8.91 13.08
CA ALA A 81 -8.84 8.76 12.36
C ALA A 81 -10.03 8.61 13.32
N SER A 82 -11.10 9.37 13.08
CA SER A 82 -12.34 9.29 13.87
C SER A 82 -13.15 8.02 13.55
N SER A 83 -12.98 7.47 12.34
CA SER A 83 -13.49 6.16 11.97
C SER A 83 -12.56 5.45 11.00
N SER A 84 -12.62 4.11 11.03
CA SER A 84 -11.85 3.22 10.18
C SER A 84 -12.71 2.02 9.83
N THR A 85 -12.98 1.81 8.54
CA THR A 85 -13.86 0.74 8.05
C THR A 85 -13.17 -0.02 6.93
N ILE A 86 -13.11 -1.34 7.06
CA ILE A 86 -12.60 -2.23 6.02
C ILE A 86 -13.77 -2.71 5.18
N THR A 87 -13.71 -2.46 3.88
CA THR A 87 -14.76 -2.83 2.92
C THR A 87 -14.49 -4.22 2.34
N ASN A 88 -13.23 -4.53 2.01
CA ASN A 88 -12.88 -5.80 1.39
C ASN A 88 -11.49 -6.29 1.81
N ILE A 89 -11.31 -7.62 1.87
CA ILE A 89 -10.01 -8.27 2.01
C ILE A 89 -9.96 -9.45 1.04
N THR A 90 -9.02 -9.40 0.09
CA THR A 90 -8.76 -10.48 -0.87
C THR A 90 -7.48 -11.21 -0.47
N LEU A 91 -7.61 -12.52 -0.25
CA LEU A 91 -6.47 -13.40 0.02
C LEU A 91 -5.89 -13.94 -1.30
N PRO A 92 -4.59 -14.26 -1.36
CA PRO A 92 -4.00 -14.92 -2.51
C PRO A 92 -4.66 -16.29 -2.78
N PRO A 93 -4.67 -16.79 -4.03
CA PRO A 93 -5.36 -18.01 -4.41
C PRO A 93 -4.86 -19.28 -3.69
N ASP A 94 -3.59 -19.30 -3.26
CA ASP A 94 -2.94 -20.48 -2.68
C ASP A 94 -2.51 -20.21 -1.23
N ALA A 95 -2.86 -21.12 -0.32
CA ALA A 95 -2.53 -21.02 1.10
C ALA A 95 -1.07 -21.41 1.42
N THR A 96 -0.34 -21.98 0.46
CA THR A 96 1.05 -22.43 0.59
C THR A 96 2.07 -21.29 0.57
N PHE A 97 1.64 -20.05 0.28
CA PHE A 97 2.50 -18.86 0.16
C PHE A 97 3.20 -18.43 1.45
N PHE A 98 2.77 -18.94 2.61
CA PHE A 98 3.45 -18.70 3.88
C PHE A 98 4.59 -19.68 4.15
N SER A 99 4.67 -20.75 3.35
CA SER A 99 5.83 -21.63 3.27
C SER A 99 6.80 -21.04 2.25
N THR A 100 7.63 -20.09 2.68
CA THR A 100 8.81 -19.71 1.90
C THR A 100 9.78 -20.88 1.91
N ASN A 101 9.53 -21.88 1.08
CA ASN A 101 10.57 -22.81 0.70
C ASN A 101 11.66 -21.95 0.04
N SER A 102 12.79 -21.78 0.74
CA SER A 102 13.94 -20.94 0.37
C SER A 102 14.60 -21.29 -0.98
N ILE A 103 13.99 -22.19 -1.76
CA ILE A 103 14.50 -22.76 -2.99
C ILE A 103 14.07 -21.91 -4.21
N THR A 104 12.94 -21.20 -4.14
CA THR A 104 12.48 -20.32 -5.24
C THR A 104 12.28 -18.89 -4.72
N LYS A 105 13.23 -18.00 -4.99
CA LYS A 105 13.19 -16.56 -4.67
C LYS A 105 12.22 -15.79 -5.59
N ASN A 106 10.93 -16.15 -5.56
CA ASN A 106 9.88 -15.46 -6.30
C ASN A 106 9.14 -14.49 -5.39
N THR A 107 8.69 -13.36 -5.93
CA THR A 107 7.83 -12.43 -5.20
C THR A 107 6.50 -13.13 -4.88
N PRO A 108 6.07 -13.17 -3.61
CA PRO A 108 4.81 -13.81 -3.25
C PRO A 108 3.61 -13.05 -3.82
N PHE A 109 2.43 -13.65 -3.85
CA PHE A 109 1.21 -12.87 -4.10
C PHE A 109 0.86 -12.03 -2.86
N PRO A 110 0.38 -10.78 -3.05
CA PRO A 110 -0.03 -9.94 -1.94
C PRO A 110 -1.37 -10.37 -1.37
N ILE A 111 -1.58 -10.04 -0.09
CA ILE A 111 -2.92 -9.88 0.48
C ILE A 111 -3.38 -8.46 0.16
N LEU A 112 -4.62 -8.29 -0.30
CA LEU A 112 -5.18 -6.99 -0.65
C LEU A 112 -6.27 -6.59 0.35
N LEU A 113 -6.33 -5.31 0.72
CA LEU A 113 -7.35 -4.72 1.56
C LEU A 113 -7.81 -3.40 0.97
N GLU A 114 -9.13 -3.19 1.01
CA GLU A 114 -9.77 -1.93 0.64
C GLU A 114 -10.56 -1.42 1.83
N GLY A 115 -10.39 -0.14 2.16
CA GLY A 115 -11.06 0.47 3.28
C GLY A 115 -11.15 1.97 3.17
N GLN A 116 -11.81 2.56 4.16
CA GLN A 116 -12.02 3.99 4.28
C GLN A 116 -11.70 4.42 5.70
N GLN A 117 -11.12 5.60 5.81
CA GLN A 117 -10.90 6.29 7.08
C GLN A 117 -11.49 7.69 7.01
N VAL A 118 -11.97 8.19 8.14
CA VAL A 118 -12.35 9.61 8.29
C VAL A 118 -11.32 10.28 9.16
N VAL A 119 -10.66 11.31 8.63
CA VAL A 119 -9.53 11.97 9.29
C VAL A 119 -9.83 13.45 9.41
N SER A 120 -9.91 13.95 10.64
CA SER A 120 -10.00 15.38 10.92
C SER A 120 -8.59 15.98 10.85
N LYS A 121 -8.39 17.07 10.09
CA LYS A 121 -7.12 17.80 10.12
C LYS A 121 -6.99 18.55 11.45
N PHE A 122 -5.77 18.73 11.93
CA PHE A 122 -5.47 19.39 13.21
C PHE A 122 -6.29 20.67 13.42
N ASN A 123 -7.02 20.74 14.53
CA ASN A 123 -7.90 21.84 14.96
C ASN A 123 -9.15 22.12 14.08
N GLN A 124 -9.49 21.25 13.13
CA GLN A 124 -10.78 21.34 12.44
C GLN A 124 -11.86 20.54 13.18
N PRO A 125 -13.12 21.04 13.23
CA PRO A 125 -14.23 20.28 13.79
C PRO A 125 -14.51 19.03 12.94
N ASP A 126 -15.06 17.98 13.54
CA ASP A 126 -15.38 16.72 12.84
C ASP A 126 -16.33 16.90 11.65
N SER A 127 -17.04 18.03 11.56
CA SER A 127 -17.85 18.43 10.40
C SER A 127 -17.03 18.77 9.14
N GLU A 128 -15.72 18.95 9.28
CA GLU A 128 -14.75 19.21 8.19
C GLU A 128 -13.78 18.03 8.00
N ALA A 129 -14.09 16.86 8.56
CA ALA A 129 -13.24 15.69 8.43
C ALA A 129 -13.24 15.16 6.99
N ASP A 130 -12.05 14.84 6.47
CA ASP A 130 -11.90 14.31 5.14
C ASP A 130 -12.10 12.79 5.17
N GLN A 131 -12.94 12.28 4.26
CA GLN A 131 -12.97 10.84 4.00
C GLN A 131 -11.78 10.48 3.10
N VAL A 132 -11.03 9.44 3.45
CA VAL A 132 -9.90 8.95 2.66
C VAL A 132 -10.18 7.51 2.28
N ASN A 133 -10.19 7.22 0.98
CA ASN A 133 -10.16 5.84 0.49
C ASN A 133 -8.73 5.33 0.54
N ILE A 134 -8.55 4.14 1.09
CA ILE A 134 -7.24 3.55 1.31
C ILE A 134 -7.25 2.12 0.76
N TRP A 135 -6.31 1.85 -0.13
CA TRP A 135 -6.04 0.51 -0.62
C TRP A 135 -4.68 0.07 -0.11
N MET A 136 -4.61 -1.11 0.50
CA MET A 136 -3.39 -1.62 1.11
C MET A 136 -3.09 -3.02 0.59
N SER A 137 -1.84 -3.26 0.23
CA SER A 137 -1.34 -4.56 -0.18
C SER A 137 -0.13 -4.96 0.66
N LEU A 138 -0.05 -6.25 1.01
CA LEU A 138 0.98 -6.79 1.88
C LEU A 138 1.62 -8.02 1.24
N TRP A 139 2.93 -7.95 1.02
CA TRP A 139 3.77 -9.09 0.66
C TRP A 139 4.57 -9.51 1.88
N ARG A 140 4.45 -10.78 2.26
CA ARG A 140 5.17 -11.32 3.40
C ARG A 140 6.33 -12.18 2.95
N LEU A 141 7.53 -11.80 3.37
CA LEU A 141 8.78 -12.49 3.08
C LEU A 141 9.21 -13.27 4.33
N ASN A 142 8.56 -14.40 4.58
CA ASN A 142 8.87 -15.23 5.75
C ASN A 142 10.34 -15.70 5.69
N GLY A 143 11.04 -15.65 6.83
CA GLY A 143 12.42 -16.09 6.90
C GLY A 143 13.45 -15.22 6.15
N ILE A 144 13.03 -14.10 5.55
CA ILE A 144 13.88 -13.22 4.74
C ILE A 144 14.00 -11.85 5.42
N GLY A 145 15.23 -11.43 5.70
CA GLY A 145 15.51 -10.23 6.48
C GLY A 145 15.23 -10.37 7.97
N ASN A 146 15.57 -9.31 8.72
CA ASN A 146 15.38 -9.21 10.16
C ASN A 146 15.90 -10.45 10.94
N GLY A 147 17.14 -10.87 10.66
CA GLY A 147 17.75 -12.03 11.32
C GLY A 147 17.03 -13.36 11.05
N GLY A 148 16.30 -13.48 9.95
CA GLY A 148 15.52 -14.68 9.60
C GLY A 148 14.12 -14.72 10.21
N VAL A 149 13.66 -13.64 10.85
CA VAL A 149 12.28 -13.52 11.36
C VAL A 149 11.30 -13.22 10.21
N GLY A 150 11.74 -12.47 9.20
CA GLY A 150 10.93 -12.10 8.05
C GLY A 150 10.69 -10.59 7.93
N THR A 151 10.35 -10.19 6.71
CA THR A 151 10.09 -8.80 6.32
C THR A 151 8.71 -8.71 5.67
N ASP A 152 7.96 -7.68 6.01
CA ASP A 152 6.69 -7.33 5.39
C ASP A 152 6.93 -6.12 4.47
N LEU A 153 6.49 -6.22 3.21
CA LEU A 153 6.43 -5.09 2.29
C LEU A 153 4.97 -4.64 2.23
N VAL A 154 4.71 -3.37 2.49
CA VAL A 154 3.35 -2.81 2.48
C VAL A 154 3.29 -1.70 1.46
N MET A 155 2.33 -1.78 0.53
CA MET A 155 1.99 -0.67 -0.35
C MET A 155 0.61 -0.13 -0.01
N THR A 156 0.52 1.18 0.18
CA THR A 156 -0.70 1.91 0.50
C THR A 156 -0.96 2.96 -0.56
N ILE A 157 -2.17 2.96 -1.14
CA ILE A 157 -2.66 4.02 -2.02
C ILE A 157 -3.74 4.80 -1.27
N ASN A 158 -3.53 6.11 -1.11
CA ASN A 158 -4.48 7.00 -0.44
C ASN A 158 -5.13 7.92 -1.47
N LEU A 159 -6.46 8.06 -1.40
CA LEU A 159 -7.24 9.02 -2.17
C LEU A 159 -8.18 9.79 -1.24
N PRO A 160 -7.82 11.02 -0.84
CA PRO A 160 -8.71 11.94 -0.14
C PRO A 160 -9.96 12.25 -0.96
N CYS A 161 -11.10 12.36 -0.27
CA CYS A 161 -12.43 12.63 -0.79
C CYS A 161 -13.15 13.61 0.16
N PRO A 162 -12.76 14.90 0.15
CA PRO A 162 -13.22 15.90 1.12
C PRO A 162 -14.74 16.08 1.20
N ASP A 163 -15.46 15.91 0.09
CA ASP A 163 -16.89 16.28 0.06
C ASP A 163 -17.87 15.11 0.33
N GLY A 164 -17.39 13.90 0.68
CA GLY A 164 -18.24 12.76 1.07
C GLY A 164 -19.37 12.35 0.10
N THR A 165 -19.48 12.94 -1.10
CA THR A 165 -20.67 12.86 -1.95
C THR A 165 -20.35 12.56 -3.42
N SER A 166 -20.86 11.41 -3.87
CA SER A 166 -21.65 11.08 -5.08
C SER A 166 -21.45 11.82 -6.42
N SER A 167 -20.38 12.58 -6.64
CA SER A 167 -20.10 13.09 -7.98
C SER A 167 -19.58 11.96 -8.86
N VAL A 168 -20.00 11.94 -10.12
CA VAL A 168 -19.54 10.96 -11.14
C VAL A 168 -18.00 11.00 -11.25
N LYS A 169 -17.39 12.18 -11.06
CA LYS A 169 -15.94 12.35 -11.07
C LYS A 169 -15.24 11.64 -9.91
N ILE A 170 -15.80 11.73 -8.69
CA ILE A 170 -15.24 11.04 -7.52
C ILE A 170 -15.39 9.53 -7.69
N GLN A 171 -16.56 9.05 -8.11
CA GLN A 171 -16.76 7.61 -8.38
C GLN A 171 -15.80 7.09 -9.44
N GLN A 172 -15.58 7.83 -10.51
CA GLN A 172 -14.59 7.48 -11.54
C GLN A 172 -13.16 7.48 -10.97
N SER A 173 -12.82 8.43 -10.10
CA SER A 173 -11.50 8.52 -9.48
C SER A 173 -11.25 7.35 -8.53
N ILE A 174 -12.25 6.98 -7.72
CA ILE A 174 -12.21 5.79 -6.85
C ILE A 174 -12.04 4.53 -7.68
N LYS A 175 -12.81 4.38 -8.77
CA LYS A 175 -12.67 3.23 -9.68
C LYS A 175 -11.27 3.17 -10.29
N ASN A 176 -10.78 4.29 -10.82
CA ASN A 176 -9.44 4.37 -11.42
C ASN A 176 -8.34 4.04 -10.39
N ALA A 177 -8.49 4.51 -9.15
CA ALA A 177 -7.55 4.20 -8.06
C ALA A 177 -7.60 2.73 -7.67
N SER A 178 -8.78 2.10 -7.63
CA SER A 178 -8.91 0.66 -7.40
C SER A 178 -8.30 -0.17 -8.53
N ASP A 179 -8.52 0.20 -9.80
CA ASP A 179 -7.91 -0.47 -10.96
C ASP A 179 -6.36 -0.32 -10.92
N LEU A 180 -5.88 0.88 -10.57
CA LEU A 180 -4.45 1.14 -10.35
C LEU A 180 -3.90 0.28 -9.21
N PHE A 181 -4.59 0.22 -8.08
CA PHE A 181 -4.17 -0.58 -6.93
C PHE A 181 -3.97 -2.06 -7.30
N HIS A 182 -4.95 -2.66 -7.97
CA HIS A 182 -4.86 -4.07 -8.37
C HIS A 182 -3.73 -4.31 -9.38
N SER A 183 -3.59 -3.44 -10.39
CA SER A 183 -2.52 -3.57 -11.38
C SER A 183 -1.12 -3.38 -10.77
N ALA A 184 -0.94 -2.34 -9.95
CA ALA A 184 0.32 -2.07 -9.24
C ALA A 184 0.70 -3.24 -8.33
N ALA A 185 -0.23 -3.73 -7.50
CA ALA A 185 0.02 -4.85 -6.60
C ALA A 185 0.39 -6.14 -7.35
N MET A 186 -0.24 -6.41 -8.50
CA MET A 186 0.09 -7.60 -9.29
C MET A 186 1.37 -7.45 -10.12
N SER A 187 1.84 -6.23 -10.36
CA SER A 187 3.07 -5.92 -11.11
C SER A 187 4.34 -5.94 -10.27
N LEU A 188 4.24 -5.79 -8.93
CA LEU A 188 5.41 -5.67 -8.06
C LEU A 188 6.31 -6.92 -8.15
N ARG A 189 7.60 -6.73 -8.37
CA ARG A 189 8.61 -7.80 -8.41
C ARG A 189 9.83 -7.40 -7.60
N ILE A 190 10.31 -8.33 -6.78
CA ILE A 190 11.61 -8.29 -6.12
C ILE A 190 12.63 -8.84 -7.11
N VAL A 191 13.52 -7.97 -7.57
CA VAL A 191 14.57 -8.28 -8.55
C VAL A 191 15.88 -8.59 -7.84
N ASP A 192 16.20 -7.84 -6.78
CA ASP A 192 17.37 -8.07 -5.94
C ASP A 192 16.96 -8.38 -4.49
N TRP A 193 17.19 -9.63 -4.09
CA TRP A 193 16.91 -10.10 -2.73
C TRP A 193 18.00 -9.72 -1.73
N GLY A 194 19.13 -9.16 -2.19
CA GLY A 194 20.17 -8.59 -1.34
C GLY A 194 19.69 -7.38 -0.53
N LEU A 195 18.58 -6.75 -0.94
CA LEU A 195 17.90 -5.69 -0.18
C LEU A 195 17.55 -6.11 1.26
N PHE A 196 17.26 -7.39 1.46
CA PHE A 196 16.82 -7.93 2.75
C PHE A 196 17.92 -8.71 3.48
N ALA A 197 19.17 -8.61 3.03
CA ALA A 197 20.30 -9.36 3.62
C ALA A 197 20.74 -8.79 4.98
#